data_AF-A0A0C9VNS8-F1
#
_entry.id   AF-A0A0C9VNS8-F1
#
_cell.length_a   1.000
_cell.length_b   1.000
_cell.length_c   1.000
_cell.angle_alpha   90.00
_cell.angle_beta   90.00
_cell.angle_gamma   90.00
#
_symmetry.space_group_name_H-M   'P 1'
#
loop_
_entity.id
_entity.type
_entity.pdbx_description
1 polymer ?
#
loop_
_entity_poly.entity_id
_entity_poly.type
_entity_poly.pdbx_seq_one_letter_code
_entity_poly.pdbx_strand_id
1 'polypeptide(L)'
;MPVPRHFWTYRVAKNESTNFMIWEAARATTAAPTFFKAIEIPGIGGIRERFYDAGLRCNNPSWEVLHEAKNIFGVGRKIGLMLSIGTGHPGTIHYSKLDKVEKVIPLKLINTLSRIATDCENVFRDFTDRFRFQ
;
A
#
# COMPACT_ATOMS: atom_id res chain seq x y z
N MET A 1 9.65 4.09 -13.76
CA MET A 1 9.40 3.98 -12.30
C MET A 1 8.74 2.62 -12.03
N PRO A 2 9.01 1.94 -10.91
CA PRO A 2 8.34 0.67 -10.61
C PRO A 2 6.83 0.91 -10.37
N VAL A 3 6.02 0.03 -10.97
CA VAL A 3 4.56 0.01 -10.88
C VAL A 3 4.17 -0.93 -9.73
N PRO A 4 3.20 -0.57 -8.85
CA PRO A 4 2.70 -1.48 -7.82
C PRO A 4 2.21 -2.80 -8.44
N ARG A 5 2.59 -3.93 -7.84
CA ARG A 5 2.08 -5.26 -8.22
C ARG A 5 0.85 -5.59 -7.39
N HIS A 6 -0.27 -5.91 -8.05
CA HIS A 6 -1.43 -6.49 -7.39
C HIS A 6 -1.33 -8.02 -7.40
N PHE A 7 -1.71 -8.64 -6.30
CA PHE A 7 -1.80 -10.09 -6.13
C PHE A 7 -3.27 -10.46 -6.08
N TRP A 8 -3.78 -11.10 -7.14
CA TRP A 8 -5.19 -11.46 -7.25
C TRP A 8 -5.43 -12.94 -6.93
N THR A 9 -6.60 -13.24 -6.37
CA THR A 9 -7.07 -14.62 -6.13
C THR A 9 -8.03 -15.12 -7.21
N TYR A 10 -8.40 -14.26 -8.16
CA TYR A 10 -9.27 -14.54 -9.30
C TYR A 10 -8.54 -14.34 -10.62
N ARG A 11 -9.07 -14.92 -11.69
CA ARG A 11 -8.51 -14.72 -13.04
C ARG A 11 -8.74 -13.28 -13.49
N VAL A 12 -7.67 -12.63 -13.91
CA VAL A 12 -7.68 -11.29 -14.51
C VAL A 12 -7.37 -11.39 -16.00
N ALA A 13 -8.07 -10.58 -16.81
CA ALA A 13 -7.91 -10.61 -18.27
C ALA A 13 -6.55 -10.05 -18.77
N LYS A 14 -5.85 -9.27 -17.93
CA LYS A 14 -4.52 -8.71 -18.20
C LYS A 14 -3.64 -8.94 -16.99
N ASN A 15 -2.35 -9.21 -17.23
CA ASN A 15 -1.37 -9.55 -16.20
C ASN A 15 -1.74 -10.81 -15.41
N GLU A 16 -1.99 -11.94 -16.10
CA GLU A 16 -2.12 -13.24 -15.42
C GLU A 16 -0.97 -13.38 -14.44
N SER A 17 -1.31 -13.39 -13.17
CA SER A 17 -0.32 -13.39 -12.13
C SER A 17 0.27 -14.78 -12.01
N THR A 18 1.59 -14.86 -11.87
CA THR A 18 2.33 -16.08 -11.59
C THR A 18 1.68 -16.83 -10.41
N ASN A 19 1.76 -18.16 -10.40
CA ASN A 19 1.24 -18.96 -9.29
C ASN A 19 2.11 -18.71 -8.04
N PHE A 20 1.72 -17.74 -7.20
CA PHE A 20 2.37 -17.42 -5.92
C PHE A 20 1.55 -18.01 -4.77
N MET A 21 2.22 -18.34 -3.67
CA MET A 21 1.56 -18.81 -2.46
C MET A 21 0.98 -17.61 -1.68
N ILE A 22 -0.12 -17.84 -0.96
CA ILE A 22 -0.78 -16.80 -0.14
C ILE A 22 0.21 -16.16 0.84
N TRP A 23 1.08 -16.95 1.46
CA TRP A 23 2.09 -16.44 2.40
C TRP A 23 3.16 -15.57 1.72
N GLU A 24 3.49 -15.84 0.44
CA GLU A 24 4.46 -15.03 -0.31
C GLU A 24 3.89 -13.66 -0.62
N ALA A 25 2.63 -13.59 -1.06
CA ALA A 25 1.92 -12.32 -1.27
C ALA A 25 1.80 -11.53 0.04
N ALA A 26 1.38 -12.18 1.13
CA ALA A 26 1.31 -11.53 2.45
C ALA A 26 2.68 -11.00 2.91
N ARG A 27 3.76 -11.74 2.67
CA ARG A 27 5.12 -11.32 2.98
C ARG A 27 5.59 -10.16 2.09
N ALA A 28 5.26 -10.17 0.80
CA ALA A 28 5.56 -9.07 -0.12
C ALA A 28 4.90 -7.77 0.33
N THR A 29 3.63 -7.82 0.70
CA THR A 29 2.86 -6.65 1.17
C THR A 29 3.37 -6.08 2.47
N THR A 30 4.01 -6.87 3.34
CA THR A 30 4.48 -6.42 4.67
C THR A 30 6.00 -6.18 4.74
N ALA A 31 6.71 -6.34 3.62
CA ALA A 31 8.15 -6.15 3.53
C ALA A 31 8.56 -4.66 3.54
N ALA A 32 8.13 -3.91 4.57
CA ALA A 32 8.35 -2.48 4.71
C ALA A 32 9.85 -2.15 4.62
N PRO A 33 10.28 -1.31 3.66
CA PRO A 33 11.66 -0.88 3.59
C PRO A 33 12.11 -0.35 4.95
N THR A 34 13.34 -0.64 5.37
CA THR A 34 13.92 -0.32 6.70
C THR A 34 13.50 -1.22 7.87
N PHE A 35 12.35 -1.89 7.82
CA PHE A 35 11.91 -2.83 8.86
C PHE A 35 12.21 -4.28 8.51
N PHE A 36 11.91 -4.68 7.27
CA PHE A 36 11.96 -6.06 6.84
C PHE A 36 12.74 -6.23 5.53
N LYS A 37 13.31 -7.42 5.34
CA LYS A 37 13.92 -7.82 4.06
C LYS A 37 12.82 -8.07 3.03
N ALA A 38 13.06 -7.57 1.82
CA ALA A 38 12.29 -7.91 0.63
C ALA A 38 12.20 -9.43 0.42
N ILE A 39 11.12 -9.87 -0.21
CA ILE A 39 10.92 -11.26 -0.65
C ILE A 39 11.21 -11.37 -2.14
N GLU A 40 11.72 -12.52 -2.55
CA GLU A 40 11.85 -12.89 -3.96
C GLU A 40 10.86 -14.01 -4.28
N ILE A 41 9.94 -13.75 -5.19
CA ILE A 41 8.92 -14.71 -5.63
C ILE A 41 9.28 -15.15 -7.06
N PRO A 42 9.18 -16.45 -7.41
CA PRO A 42 9.36 -16.90 -8.78
C PRO A 42 8.42 -16.18 -9.75
N GLY A 43 8.99 -15.51 -10.75
CA GLY A 43 8.28 -14.87 -11.85
C GLY A 43 8.19 -15.77 -13.08
N ILE A 44 7.69 -15.20 -14.18
CA ILE A 44 7.56 -15.90 -15.46
C ILE A 44 8.95 -16.19 -16.05
N GLY A 45 9.14 -17.39 -16.61
CA GLY A 45 10.39 -17.77 -17.27
C GLY A 45 11.55 -18.05 -16.32
N GLY A 46 11.27 -18.32 -15.03
CA GLY A 46 12.29 -18.66 -14.03
C GLY A 46 13.04 -17.46 -13.45
N ILE A 47 12.69 -16.23 -13.86
CA ILE A 47 13.27 -15.00 -13.30
C ILE A 47 12.61 -14.72 -11.95
N ARG A 48 13.41 -14.59 -10.88
CA ARG A 48 12.89 -14.20 -9.56
C ARG A 48 12.61 -12.70 -9.53
N GLU A 49 11.39 -12.34 -9.17
CA GLU A 49 10.99 -10.95 -8.97
C GLU A 49 11.12 -10.58 -7.49
N ARG A 50 11.71 -9.40 -7.22
CA ARG A 50 11.95 -8.92 -5.86
C ARG A 50 10.88 -7.90 -5.46
N PHE A 51 10.19 -8.15 -4.36
CA PHE A 51 9.08 -7.34 -3.86
C PHE A 51 9.41 -6.64 -2.56
N TYR A 52 8.95 -5.39 -2.46
CA TYR A 52 8.95 -4.55 -1.27
C TYR A 52 7.52 -4.16 -0.97
N ASP A 53 7.24 -3.82 0.28
CA ASP A 53 5.95 -3.25 0.68
C ASP A 53 5.64 -1.99 -0.12
N ALA A 54 4.38 -1.88 -0.53
CA ALA A 54 3.86 -0.75 -1.30
C ALA A 54 3.53 0.46 -0.42
N GLY A 55 3.77 0.40 0.89
CA GLY A 55 3.37 1.38 1.89
C GLY A 55 3.94 2.79 1.70
N LEU A 56 4.95 2.97 0.85
CA LEU A 56 5.42 4.31 0.46
C LEU A 56 4.52 5.02 -0.57
N ARG A 57 3.58 4.32 -1.22
CA ARG A 57 2.74 4.87 -2.31
C ARG A 57 1.30 4.37 -2.33
N CYS A 58 1.04 3.20 -1.78
CA CYS A 58 -0.25 2.51 -1.84
C CYS A 58 -0.61 1.95 -0.46
N ASN A 59 -0.25 2.66 0.63
CA ASN A 59 -0.55 2.16 1.98
C ASN A 59 -2.03 2.26 2.33
N ASN A 60 -2.74 3.20 1.70
CA ASN A 60 -4.18 3.26 1.68
C ASN A 60 -4.65 2.82 0.27
N PRO A 61 -5.09 1.56 0.08
CA PRO A 61 -5.38 1.00 -1.24
C PRO A 61 -6.74 1.43 -1.81
N SER A 62 -7.33 2.52 -1.30
CA SER A 62 -8.68 2.93 -1.68
C SER A 62 -8.78 3.19 -3.19
N TRP A 63 -7.78 3.85 -3.80
CA TRP A 63 -7.82 4.17 -5.24
C TRP A 63 -7.64 2.90 -6.06
N GLU A 64 -6.75 2.02 -5.64
CA GLU A 64 -6.46 0.74 -6.26
C GLU A 64 -7.73 -0.13 -6.29
N VAL A 65 -8.42 -0.26 -5.16
CA VAL A 65 -9.67 -1.03 -5.06
C VAL A 65 -10.79 -0.40 -5.90
N LEU A 66 -10.91 0.93 -5.91
CA LEU A 66 -11.91 1.61 -6.74
C LEU A 66 -11.66 1.41 -8.24
N HIS A 67 -10.40 1.50 -8.69
CA HIS A 67 -10.04 1.24 -10.08
C HIS A 67 -10.26 -0.23 -10.45
N GLU A 68 -9.88 -1.15 -9.57
CA GLU A 68 -10.10 -2.59 -9.72
C GLU A 68 -11.60 -2.91 -9.87
N ALA A 69 -12.45 -2.35 -9.01
CA ALA A 69 -13.90 -2.52 -9.07
C ALA A 69 -14.47 -2.04 -10.41
N LYS A 70 -14.01 -0.90 -10.93
CA LYS A 70 -14.42 -0.41 -12.26
C LYS A 70 -13.95 -1.33 -13.39
N ASN A 71 -12.77 -1.94 -13.25
CA ASN A 71 -12.25 -2.87 -14.24
C ASN A 71 -13.04 -4.19 -14.28
N ILE A 72 -13.48 -4.68 -13.11
CA ILE A 72 -14.21 -5.95 -13.00
C ILE A 72 -15.69 -5.79 -13.33
N PHE A 73 -16.33 -4.77 -12.75
CA PHE A 73 -17.79 -4.60 -12.82
C PHE A 73 -18.23 -3.60 -13.90
N GLY A 74 -17.28 -2.95 -14.57
CA GLY A 74 -17.52 -1.91 -15.56
C GLY A 74 -17.75 -0.52 -14.94
N VAL A 75 -17.39 0.52 -15.71
CA VAL A 75 -17.46 1.92 -15.26
C VAL A 75 -18.87 2.44 -14.95
N GLY A 76 -19.91 1.80 -15.51
CA GLY A 76 -21.31 2.17 -15.31
C GLY A 76 -21.93 1.62 -14.03
N ARG A 77 -21.26 0.70 -13.32
CA ARG A 77 -21.79 0.11 -12.09
C ARG A 77 -21.55 1.06 -10.91
N LYS A 78 -22.63 1.51 -10.28
CA LYS A 78 -22.56 2.32 -9.05
C LYS A 78 -22.11 1.47 -7.87
N ILE A 79 -21.15 1.99 -7.11
CA ILE A 79 -20.73 1.43 -5.81
C ILE A 79 -21.68 1.98 -4.74
N GLY A 80 -22.37 1.09 -4.03
CA GLY A 80 -23.34 1.49 -3.01
C GLY A 80 -22.70 1.89 -1.67
N LEU A 81 -21.53 1.32 -1.36
CA LEU A 81 -20.79 1.61 -0.14
C LEU A 81 -19.30 1.34 -0.37
N MET A 82 -18.45 2.25 0.08
CA MET A 82 -17.02 2.04 0.18
C MET A 82 -16.59 2.34 1.62
N LEU A 83 -16.03 1.34 2.29
CA LEU A 83 -15.55 1.43 3.67
C LEU A 83 -14.04 1.27 3.68
N SER A 84 -13.32 2.29 4.13
CA SER A 84 -11.87 2.24 4.36
C SER A 84 -11.60 2.30 5.86
N ILE A 85 -10.82 1.35 6.38
CA ILE A 85 -10.50 1.22 7.80
C ILE A 85 -9.01 1.46 7.98
N GLY A 86 -8.67 2.55 8.67
CA GLY A 86 -7.28 2.85 9.02
C GLY A 86 -6.80 2.11 10.28
N THR A 87 -5.49 2.05 10.45
CA THR A 87 -4.83 1.49 11.64
C THR A 87 -4.65 2.52 12.77
N GLY A 88 -5.35 3.66 12.67
CA GLY A 88 -5.24 4.79 13.58
C GLY A 88 -4.28 5.88 13.08
N HIS A 89 -4.52 7.11 13.51
CA HIS A 89 -3.66 8.26 13.26
C HIS A 89 -3.08 8.74 14.61
N PRO A 90 -1.76 8.74 14.82
CA PRO A 90 -1.16 9.08 16.11
C PRO A 90 -1.28 10.57 16.50
N GLY A 91 -1.92 11.40 15.66
CA GLY A 91 -2.02 12.85 15.82
C GLY A 91 -0.84 13.58 15.19
N THR A 92 -0.87 14.91 15.21
CA THR A 92 0.25 15.76 14.74
C THR A 92 1.47 15.45 15.59
N ILE A 93 2.47 14.79 15.00
CA ILE A 93 3.76 14.58 15.63
C ILE A 93 4.46 15.94 15.69
N HIS A 94 4.21 16.71 16.74
CA HIS A 94 4.97 17.92 17.01
C HIS A 94 6.41 17.48 17.34
N TYR A 95 7.34 17.65 16.40
CA TYR A 95 8.77 17.55 16.66
C TYR A 95 9.24 18.79 17.44
N SER A 96 8.74 18.97 18.65
CA SER A 96 9.49 19.72 19.67
C SER A 96 10.78 18.94 19.93
N LYS A 97 11.93 19.55 19.65
CA LYS A 97 13.30 19.07 19.90
C LYS A 97 13.35 17.82 20.79
N LEU A 98 13.85 16.73 20.20
CA LEU A 98 14.08 15.45 20.85
C LEU A 98 15.08 15.60 22.02
N ASP A 99 14.56 15.87 23.21
CA ASP A 99 15.35 15.78 24.43
C ASP A 99 15.50 14.30 24.85
N LYS A 100 16.69 13.76 24.53
CA LYS A 100 17.37 12.61 25.18
C LYS A 100 16.81 11.19 24.98
N VAL A 101 15.61 10.99 24.45
CA VAL A 101 15.10 9.62 24.09
C VAL A 101 15.67 9.13 22.73
N GLU A 102 16.42 9.98 22.03
CA GLU A 102 16.81 9.86 20.62
C GLU A 102 17.94 8.85 20.30
N LYS A 103 18.55 8.15 21.28
CA LYS A 103 19.74 7.32 20.99
C LYS A 103 19.48 5.98 20.29
N VAL A 104 18.22 5.56 20.06
CA VAL A 104 17.93 4.17 19.62
C VAL A 104 17.08 4.07 18.34
N ILE A 105 16.49 5.16 17.82
CA ILE A 105 15.65 5.09 16.61
C ILE A 105 16.37 5.73 15.41
N PRO A 106 16.71 4.96 14.35
CA PRO A 106 17.38 5.49 13.18
C PRO A 106 16.54 6.55 12.44
N LEU A 107 17.14 7.68 12.05
CA LEU A 107 16.50 8.75 11.24
C LEU A 107 15.81 8.22 9.97
N LYS A 108 16.41 7.19 9.34
CA LYS A 108 15.84 6.55 8.15
C LYS A 108 14.47 5.90 8.42
N LEU A 109 14.28 5.37 9.63
CA LEU A 109 13.02 4.76 10.07
C LEU A 109 11.93 5.81 10.22
N ILE A 110 12.27 6.90 10.90
CA ILE A 110 11.39 8.05 11.12
C ILE A 110 10.90 8.61 9.80
N ASN A 111 11.82 8.83 8.85
CA ASN A 111 11.47 9.32 7.52
C ASN A 111 10.57 8.34 6.75
N THR A 112 10.86 7.03 6.80
CA THR A 112 9.98 6.01 6.20
C THR A 112 8.57 6.07 6.80
N LEU A 113 8.44 6.05 8.13
CA LEU A 113 7.14 6.13 8.81
C LEU A 113 6.39 7.41 8.47
N SER A 114 7.08 8.55 8.45
CA SER A 114 6.48 9.84 8.06
C SER A 114 5.94 9.78 6.63
N ARG A 115 6.68 9.20 5.69
CA ARG A 115 6.24 9.08 4.29
C ARG A 115 5.02 8.17 4.14
N ILE A 116 5.00 7.03 4.84
CA ILE A 116 3.86 6.10 4.85
C ILE A 116 2.61 6.81 5.40
N ALA A 117 2.74 7.52 6.53
CA ALA A 117 1.63 8.24 7.14
C ALA A 117 1.10 9.36 6.25
N THR A 118 1.99 10.14 5.62
CA THR A 118 1.60 11.20 4.67
C THR A 118 0.90 10.63 3.44
N ASP A 119 1.36 9.49 2.91
CA ASP A 119 0.71 8.81 1.77
C ASP A 119 -0.73 8.38 2.11
N CYS A 120 -0.93 7.70 3.24
CA CYS A 120 -2.27 7.33 3.72
C CYS A 120 -3.22 8.51 3.83
N GLU A 121 -2.73 9.59 4.42
CA GLU A 121 -3.51 10.80 4.71
C GLU A 121 -3.87 11.54 3.42
N ASN A 122 -2.95 11.62 2.46
CA ASN A 122 -3.23 12.20 1.15
C ASN A 122 -4.33 11.43 0.42
N VAL A 123 -4.24 10.09 0.37
CA VAL A 123 -5.29 9.26 -0.25
C VAL A 123 -6.63 9.43 0.48
N PHE A 124 -6.63 9.48 1.82
CA PHE A 124 -7.85 9.70 2.61
C PHE A 124 -8.51 11.05 2.28
N ARG A 125 -7.72 12.13 2.20
CA ARG A 125 -8.21 13.47 1.83
C ARG A 125 -8.77 13.47 0.41
N ASP A 126 -8.02 12.97 -0.56
CA ASP A 126 -8.44 12.92 -1.96
C ASP A 126 -9.74 12.13 -2.14
N PHE A 127 -9.87 10.98 -1.45
CA PHE A 127 -11.10 10.19 -1.45
C PHE A 127 -12.26 10.96 -0.84
N THR A 128 -12.04 11.55 0.34
CA THR A 128 -13.09 12.28 1.03
C THR A 128 -13.56 13.43 0.15
N ASP A 129 -12.66 14.23 -0.41
CA ASP A 129 -13.00 15.36 -1.27
C ASP A 129 -13.74 14.92 -2.55
N ARG A 130 -13.37 13.78 -3.14
CA ARG A 130 -14.04 13.24 -4.32
C ARG A 130 -15.49 12.83 -4.05
N PHE A 131 -15.78 12.29 -2.87
CA PHE A 131 -17.07 11.66 -2.57
C PHE A 131 -17.90 12.41 -1.52
N ARG A 132 -17.43 13.53 -0.96
CA ARG A 132 -18.14 14.33 0.05
C ARG A 132 -19.42 15.02 -0.45
N PHE A 133 -19.60 15.15 -1.76
CA PHE A 133 -20.69 15.92 -2.39
C PHE A 133 -21.45 15.13 -3.48
N GLN A 134 -21.47 13.80 -3.40
CA GLN A 134 -22.31 12.93 -4.24
C GLN A 134 -23.41 12.30 -3.39
#